data_AF-A0A7J3MX37-F1
#
_entry.id   AF-A0A7J3MX37-F1
#
_cell.length_a   1.000
_cell.length_b   1.000
_cell.length_c   1.000
_cell.angle_alpha   90.00
_cell.angle_beta   90.00
_cell.angle_gamma   90.00
#
_symmetry.space_group_name_H-M   'P 1'
#
loop_
_entity.id
_entity.type
_entity.pdbx_description
1 polymer ?
#
loop_
_entity_poly.entity_id
_entity_poly.type
_entity_poly.pdbx_seq_one_letter_code
_entity_poly.pdbx_strand_id
1 'polypeptide(L)'
;MQQVREENMKKAAVWEEALLQEFIYAIGHINHVEQHLIEIDSSTGLPIFGDIIDMFREQRKLVGQIMFLIERIEATKSDSDIRSSWENIWCALKHATSALIHIDECIEKLLKKARESGNTVMLECVKTLLNIRSNILRNIINVIRRGKEASSALAEASVRCREDLCIEEVEKR
;
A
#
# COMPACT_ATOMS: atom_id res chain seq x y z
N MET A 1 -0.12 36.03 -18.29
CA MET A 1 0.18 35.75 -16.86
C MET A 1 -0.74 34.70 -16.26
N GLN A 2 -2.06 34.78 -16.43
CA GLN A 2 -3.02 33.81 -15.85
C GLN A 2 -2.86 32.39 -16.39
N GLN A 3 -2.67 32.25 -17.71
CA GLN A 3 -2.49 30.97 -18.39
C GLN A 3 -1.21 30.23 -17.97
N VAL A 4 -0.10 30.95 -17.79
CA VAL A 4 1.18 30.41 -17.29
C VAL A 4 1.05 29.94 -15.83
N ARG A 5 0.26 30.65 -15.02
CA ARG A 5 0.00 30.26 -13.62
C ARG A 5 -0.83 28.98 -13.55
N GLU A 6 -1.85 28.84 -14.39
CA GLU A 6 -2.67 27.62 -14.48
C GLU A 6 -1.86 26.41 -14.98
N GLU A 7 -1.00 26.58 -15.98
CA GLU A 7 -0.10 25.51 -16.45
C GLU A 7 0.89 25.07 -15.37
N ASN A 8 1.46 26.03 -14.62
CA ASN A 8 2.37 25.70 -13.53
C ASN A 8 1.65 24.98 -12.37
N MET A 9 0.40 25.35 -12.07
CA MET A 9 -0.42 24.63 -11.07
C MET A 9 -0.78 23.22 -11.52
N LYS A 10 -1.14 23.01 -12.80
CA LYS A 10 -1.40 21.67 -13.34
C LYS A 10 -0.16 20.79 -13.29
N LYS A 11 1.00 21.33 -13.66
CA LYS A 11 2.27 20.60 -13.55
C LYS A 11 2.54 20.18 -12.12
N ALA A 12 2.45 21.12 -11.16
CA ALA A 12 2.65 20.82 -9.74
C ALA A 12 1.74 19.67 -9.24
N ALA A 13 0.45 19.69 -9.59
CA ALA A 13 -0.48 18.62 -9.23
C ALA A 13 -0.08 17.24 -9.80
N VAL A 14 0.44 17.19 -11.03
CA VAL A 14 0.94 15.94 -11.64
C VAL A 14 2.17 15.40 -10.90
N TRP A 15 3.09 16.29 -10.47
CA TRP A 15 4.27 15.88 -9.71
C TRP A 15 3.91 15.36 -8.31
N GLU A 16 2.93 15.97 -7.65
CA GLU A 16 2.41 15.51 -6.36
C GLU A 16 1.75 14.13 -6.49
N GLU A 17 0.95 13.90 -7.53
CA GLU A 17 0.33 12.60 -7.79
C GLU A 17 1.37 11.51 -8.07
N ALA A 18 2.39 11.79 -8.88
CA ALA A 18 3.48 10.86 -9.16
C ALA A 18 4.26 10.51 -7.88
N LEU A 19 4.60 11.52 -7.07
CA LEU A 19 5.30 11.32 -5.81
C LEU A 19 4.50 10.43 -4.84
N LEU A 20 3.19 10.65 -4.74
CA LEU A 20 2.31 9.83 -3.92
C LEU A 20 2.31 8.36 -4.37
N GLN A 21 2.26 8.12 -5.68
CA GLN A 21 2.34 6.76 -6.23
C GLN A 21 3.66 6.09 -5.86
N GLU A 22 4.79 6.80 -5.93
CA GLU A 22 6.10 6.26 -5.52
C GLU A 22 6.10 5.85 -4.03
N PHE A 23 5.48 6.63 -3.14
CA PHE A 23 5.34 6.25 -1.73
C PHE A 23 4.46 5.01 -1.54
N ILE A 24 3.33 4.93 -2.26
CA ILE A 24 2.44 3.75 -2.25
C ILE A 24 3.22 2.51 -2.68
N TYR A 25 4.00 2.60 -3.76
CA TYR A 25 4.85 1.52 -4.25
C TYR A 25 5.93 1.13 -3.23
N ALA A 26 6.61 2.11 -2.62
CA ALA A 26 7.62 1.85 -1.60
C ALA A 26 7.04 1.11 -0.38
N ILE A 27 5.86 1.51 0.11
CA ILE A 27 5.16 0.81 1.20
C ILE A 27 4.85 -0.63 0.80
N GLY A 28 4.32 -0.81 -0.42
CA GLY A 28 3.98 -2.13 -0.97
C GLY A 28 5.18 -3.05 -1.07
N HIS A 29 6.30 -2.57 -1.62
CA HIS A 29 7.52 -3.35 -1.77
C HIS A 29 8.14 -3.73 -0.41
N ILE A 30 8.19 -2.81 0.56
CA ILE A 30 8.72 -3.13 1.89
C ILE A 30 7.84 -4.18 2.58
N ASN A 31 6.51 -4.03 2.49
CA ASN A 31 5.58 -5.05 3.01
C ASN A 31 5.77 -6.41 2.31
N HIS A 32 5.97 -6.40 1.01
CA HIS A 32 6.14 -7.62 0.23
C HIS A 32 7.45 -8.35 0.59
N VAL A 33 8.55 -7.63 0.83
CA VAL A 33 9.81 -8.21 1.32
C VAL A 33 9.64 -8.82 2.71
N GLU A 34 8.96 -8.12 3.61
CA GLU A 34 8.63 -8.62 4.96
C GLU A 34 7.87 -9.95 4.88
N GLN A 35 6.83 -10.00 4.04
CA GLN A 35 6.00 -11.19 3.85
C GLN A 35 6.83 -12.38 3.32
N HIS A 36 7.71 -12.17 2.34
CA HIS A 36 8.59 -13.24 1.84
C HIS A 36 9.53 -13.79 2.90
N LEU A 37 10.09 -12.94 3.76
CA LEU A 37 10.97 -13.39 4.85
C LEU A 37 10.19 -14.22 5.87
N ILE A 38 8.97 -13.82 6.21
CA ILE A 38 8.07 -14.58 7.09
C ILE A 38 7.73 -15.94 6.47
N GLU A 39 7.44 -15.98 5.17
CA GLU A 39 7.13 -17.22 4.45
C GLU A 39 8.34 -18.17 4.42
N ILE A 40 9.56 -17.65 4.26
CA ILE A 40 10.78 -18.46 4.30
C ILE A 40 11.00 -19.04 5.70
N ASP A 41 10.92 -18.22 6.76
CA ASP A 41 11.04 -18.69 8.15
C ASP A 41 9.98 -19.77 8.45
N SER A 42 8.74 -19.55 8.01
CA SER A 42 7.65 -20.51 8.16
C SER A 42 7.91 -21.83 7.41
N SER A 43 8.43 -21.75 6.18
CA SER A 43 8.73 -22.93 5.37
C SER A 43 9.91 -23.76 5.90
N THR A 44 10.85 -23.11 6.59
CA THR A 44 12.03 -23.75 7.18
C THR A 44 11.79 -24.18 8.63
N GLY A 45 10.75 -23.66 9.29
CA GLY A 45 10.45 -23.90 10.70
C GLY A 45 11.42 -23.22 11.67
N LEU A 46 12.21 -22.25 11.20
CA LEU A 46 13.25 -21.56 11.96
C LEU A 46 13.05 -20.05 11.88
N PRO A 47 13.11 -19.31 13.01
CA PRO A 47 12.94 -17.85 13.02
C PRO A 47 14.28 -17.15 12.72
N ILE A 48 14.78 -17.29 11.48
CA ILE A 48 16.10 -16.81 11.09
C ILE A 48 16.08 -15.29 10.86
N PHE A 49 14.96 -14.76 10.36
CA PHE A 49 14.90 -13.39 9.83
C PHE A 49 14.21 -12.38 10.76
N GLY A 50 13.90 -12.74 12.01
CA GLY A 50 13.16 -11.90 12.95
C GLY A 50 13.65 -10.44 13.05
N ASP A 51 14.95 -10.24 13.30
CA ASP A 51 15.54 -8.89 13.40
C ASP A 51 15.45 -8.10 12.08
N ILE A 52 15.57 -8.78 10.94
CA ILE A 52 15.50 -8.16 9.61
C ILE A 52 14.06 -7.77 9.28
N ILE A 53 13.10 -8.64 9.61
CA ILE A 53 11.65 -8.38 9.48
C ILE A 53 11.29 -7.12 10.27
N ASP A 54 11.73 -7.01 11.53
CA ASP A 54 11.45 -5.84 12.36
C ASP A 54 12.10 -4.56 11.81
N MET A 55 13.31 -4.65 11.26
CA MET A 55 13.93 -3.52 10.57
C MET A 55 13.09 -3.05 9.37
N PHE A 56 12.60 -3.96 8.52
CA PHE A 56 11.73 -3.59 7.40
C PHE A 56 10.39 -3.02 7.85
N ARG A 57 9.81 -3.53 8.94
CA ARG A 57 8.59 -2.98 9.54
C ARG A 57 8.75 -1.53 9.96
N GLU A 58 9.86 -1.18 10.60
CA GLU A 58 10.15 0.20 10.98
C GLU A 58 10.39 1.10 9.76
N GLN A 59 11.11 0.62 8.74
CA GLN A 59 11.27 1.37 7.49
C GLN A 59 9.93 1.63 6.80
N ARG A 60 9.04 0.63 6.73
CA ARG A 60 7.71 0.80 6.15
C ARG A 60 6.89 1.85 6.89
N LYS A 61 6.92 1.85 8.23
CA LYS A 61 6.24 2.85 9.06
C LYS A 61 6.78 4.25 8.77
N LEU A 62 8.10 4.41 8.68
CA LEU A 62 8.74 5.69 8.37
C LEU A 62 8.31 6.23 6.99
N VAL A 63 8.32 5.38 5.97
CA VAL A 63 7.85 5.74 4.61
C VAL A 63 6.37 6.17 4.64
N GLY A 64 5.53 5.43 5.37
CA GLY A 64 4.12 5.79 5.57
C GLY A 64 3.92 7.13 6.26
N GLN A 65 4.70 7.42 7.29
CA GLN A 65 4.66 8.71 8.00
C GLN A 65 5.06 9.87 7.08
N ILE A 66 6.10 9.71 6.25
CA ILE A 66 6.51 10.71 5.27
C ILE A 66 5.39 10.95 4.24
N MET A 67 4.77 9.88 3.73
CA MET A 67 3.63 9.99 2.82
C MET A 67 2.48 10.78 3.44
N PHE A 68 2.13 10.51 4.70
CA PHE A 68 1.08 11.26 5.40
C PHE A 68 1.45 12.72 5.65
N LEU A 69 2.71 13.02 5.96
CA LEU A 69 3.18 14.40 6.08
C LEU A 69 3.04 15.18 4.76
N ILE A 70 3.41 14.57 3.63
CA ILE A 70 3.27 15.17 2.29
C ILE A 70 1.80 15.41 1.95
N GLU A 71 0.96 14.41 2.24
CA GLU A 71 -0.49 14.49 2.05
C GLU A 71 -1.17 15.39 3.10
N ARG A 72 -0.40 16.02 4.00
CA ARG A 72 -0.84 16.87 5.12
C ARG A 72 -1.87 16.19 6.02
N ILE A 73 -1.74 14.88 6.19
CA ILE A 73 -2.56 14.10 7.10
C ILE A 73 -1.84 14.10 8.45
N GLU A 74 -2.30 14.94 9.37
CA GLU A 74 -1.69 15.10 10.70
C GLU A 74 -2.06 13.91 11.61
N ALA A 75 -1.06 13.40 12.33
CA ALA A 75 -1.13 12.20 13.15
C ALA A 75 -0.26 12.42 14.40
N THR A 76 -0.86 12.85 15.50
CA THR A 76 -0.12 13.18 16.74
C THR A 76 -0.78 12.48 17.97
N LYS A 77 -0.76 12.95 19.23
CA LYS A 77 -1.17 12.15 20.41
C LYS A 77 -2.36 12.72 21.22
N SER A 78 -3.47 11.97 21.38
CA SER A 78 -4.01 11.52 22.69
C SER A 78 -5.41 10.86 22.64
N ASP A 79 -5.65 10.05 23.67
CA ASP A 79 -6.84 9.34 24.16
C ASP A 79 -7.57 8.29 23.29
N SER A 80 -8.05 7.28 24.02
CA SER A 80 -8.04 5.85 23.68
C SER A 80 -8.89 5.32 22.51
N ASP A 81 -9.72 6.14 21.83
CA ASP A 81 -10.65 5.66 20.78
C ASP A 81 -10.24 5.98 19.32
N ILE A 82 -9.54 7.10 19.07
CA ILE A 82 -9.17 7.57 17.71
C ILE A 82 -8.04 6.73 17.10
N ARG A 83 -7.25 6.06 17.94
CA ARG A 83 -6.18 5.13 17.51
C ARG A 83 -6.69 4.09 16.52
N SER A 84 -7.90 3.56 16.73
CA SER A 84 -8.47 2.48 15.92
C SER A 84 -8.64 2.87 14.44
N SER A 85 -9.16 4.06 14.14
CA SER A 85 -9.50 4.45 12.76
C SER A 85 -8.26 4.67 11.89
N TRP A 86 -7.20 5.25 12.45
CA TRP A 86 -5.97 5.51 11.72
C TRP A 86 -5.10 4.25 11.59
N GLU A 87 -5.06 3.41 12.62
CA GLU A 87 -4.47 2.06 12.52
C GLU A 87 -5.18 1.26 11.41
N ASN A 88 -6.51 1.37 11.29
CA ASN A 88 -7.28 0.74 10.23
C ASN A 88 -6.95 1.29 8.83
N ILE A 89 -6.85 2.61 8.66
CA ILE A 89 -6.45 3.23 7.38
C ILE A 89 -5.05 2.76 6.99
N TRP A 90 -4.11 2.80 7.93
CA TRP A 90 -2.75 2.34 7.69
C TRP A 90 -2.68 0.87 7.31
N CYS A 91 -3.40 0.01 8.03
CA CYS A 91 -3.46 -1.41 7.74
C CYS A 91 -4.06 -1.67 6.35
N ALA A 92 -5.16 -0.98 6.02
CA ALA A 92 -5.78 -1.06 4.71
C ALA A 92 -4.83 -0.63 3.59
N LEU A 93 -4.09 0.47 3.77
CA LEU A 93 -3.10 0.93 2.81
C LEU A 93 -1.98 -0.10 2.63
N LYS A 94 -1.37 -0.57 3.73
CA LYS A 94 -0.33 -1.61 3.71
C LYS A 94 -0.73 -2.84 2.89
N HIS A 95 -1.95 -3.37 3.11
CA HIS A 95 -2.42 -4.56 2.40
C HIS A 95 -2.78 -4.26 0.95
N ALA A 96 -3.44 -3.13 0.69
CA ALA A 96 -3.81 -2.75 -0.67
C ALA A 96 -2.59 -2.48 -1.55
N THR A 97 -1.53 -1.86 -1.02
CA THR A 97 -0.29 -1.60 -1.77
C THR A 97 0.45 -2.91 -2.08
N SER A 98 0.51 -3.86 -1.15
CA SER A 98 1.09 -5.18 -1.42
C SER A 98 0.27 -5.98 -2.42
N ALA A 99 -1.07 -5.95 -2.33
CA ALA A 99 -1.93 -6.57 -3.34
C ALA A 99 -1.70 -5.99 -4.75
N LEU A 100 -1.43 -4.68 -4.84
CA LEU A 100 -1.08 -4.02 -6.10
C LEU A 100 0.21 -4.59 -6.70
N ILE A 101 1.26 -4.77 -5.87
CA ILE A 101 2.53 -5.41 -6.30
C ILE A 101 2.29 -6.83 -6.81
N HIS A 102 1.54 -7.65 -6.06
CA HIS A 102 1.26 -9.03 -6.47
C HIS A 102 0.52 -9.10 -7.81
N ILE A 103 -0.43 -8.19 -8.05
CA ILE A 103 -1.14 -8.12 -9.34
C ILE A 103 -0.20 -7.70 -10.47
N ASP A 104 0.67 -6.72 -10.24
CA ASP A 104 1.67 -6.30 -11.22
C ASP A 104 2.60 -7.46 -11.60
N GLU A 105 3.09 -8.23 -10.62
CA GLU A 105 3.88 -9.44 -10.89
C GLU A 105 3.10 -10.50 -11.69
N CYS A 106 1.82 -10.73 -11.34
CA CYS A 106 0.97 -11.66 -12.09
C CYS A 106 0.79 -11.22 -13.54
N ILE A 107 0.56 -9.93 -13.77
CA ILE A 107 0.45 -9.35 -15.12
C ILE A 107 1.74 -9.57 -15.89
N GLU A 108 2.90 -9.27 -15.30
CA GLU A 108 4.20 -9.46 -15.95
C GLU A 108 4.46 -10.92 -16.33
N LYS A 109 4.23 -11.84 -15.38
CA LYS A 109 4.40 -13.30 -15.58
C LYS A 109 3.47 -13.81 -16.68
N LEU A 110 2.21 -13.37 -16.71
CA LEU A 110 1.25 -13.75 -17.74
C LEU A 110 1.58 -13.16 -19.11
N LEU A 111 1.98 -11.90 -19.18
CA LEU A 111 2.39 -11.25 -20.44
C LEU A 111 3.63 -11.92 -21.04
N LYS A 112 4.58 -12.34 -20.21
CA LYS A 112 5.75 -13.11 -20.66
C LYS A 112 5.30 -14.43 -21.28
N LYS A 113 4.48 -15.22 -20.58
CA LYS A 113 3.97 -16.51 -21.07
C LYS A 113 3.07 -16.37 -22.31
N ALA A 114 2.25 -15.32 -22.37
CA ALA A 114 1.38 -15.06 -23.51
C ALA A 114 2.19 -14.76 -24.78
N ARG A 115 3.30 -14.01 -24.65
CA ARG A 115 4.24 -13.74 -25.76
C ARG A 115 4.95 -15.00 -26.24
N GLU A 116 5.32 -15.89 -25.32
CA GLU A 116 5.99 -17.16 -25.65
C GLU A 116 5.04 -18.18 -26.31
N SER A 117 3.77 -18.22 -25.89
CA SER A 117 2.80 -19.24 -26.32
C SER A 117 1.80 -18.79 -27.38
N GLY A 118 1.65 -17.49 -27.62
CA GLY A 118 0.59 -16.94 -28.49
C GLY A 118 -0.83 -17.12 -27.94
N ASN A 119 -1.00 -17.51 -26.67
CA ASN A 119 -2.29 -17.85 -26.10
C ASN A 119 -3.13 -16.60 -25.80
N THR A 120 -4.23 -16.43 -26.55
CA THR A 120 -5.15 -15.29 -26.43
C THR A 120 -5.96 -15.29 -25.13
N VAL A 121 -6.18 -16.43 -24.48
CA VAL A 121 -6.86 -16.52 -23.18
C VAL A 121 -6.04 -15.82 -22.10
N MET A 122 -4.71 -15.94 -22.14
CA MET A 122 -3.83 -15.24 -21.19
C MET A 122 -3.92 -13.73 -21.35
N LEU A 123 -4.14 -13.22 -22.57
CA LEU A 123 -4.34 -11.79 -22.81
C LEU A 123 -5.66 -11.28 -22.20
N GLU A 124 -6.73 -12.08 -22.24
CA GLU A 124 -7.99 -11.73 -21.55
C GLU A 124 -7.84 -11.75 -20.01
N CYS A 125 -7.07 -12.70 -19.46
CA CYS A 125 -6.70 -12.68 -18.05
C CYS A 125 -5.92 -11.40 -17.68
N VAL A 126 -4.97 -10.97 -18.52
CA VAL A 126 -4.21 -9.73 -18.30
C VAL A 126 -5.13 -8.51 -18.29
N LYS A 127 -6.10 -8.41 -19.23
CA LYS A 127 -7.10 -7.32 -19.21
C LYS A 127 -7.90 -7.30 -17.91
N THR A 128 -8.29 -8.48 -17.42
CA THR A 128 -9.00 -8.62 -16.15
C THR A 128 -8.14 -8.12 -14.99
N LEU A 129 -6.87 -8.53 -14.92
CA LEU A 129 -5.93 -8.07 -13.89
C LEU A 129 -5.66 -6.57 -13.96
N LEU A 130 -5.55 -5.97 -15.16
CA LEU A 130 -5.40 -4.52 -15.33
C LEU A 130 -6.61 -3.73 -14.79
N ASN A 131 -7.82 -4.28 -14.95
CA ASN A 131 -9.02 -3.70 -14.36
C ASN A 131 -9.00 -3.81 -12.83
N ILE A 132 -8.61 -4.97 -12.28
CA ILE A 132 -8.48 -5.16 -10.83
C ILE A 132 -7.42 -4.20 -10.26
N ARG A 133 -6.25 -4.11 -10.89
CA ARG A 133 -5.17 -3.17 -10.55
C ARG A 133 -5.69 -1.74 -10.48
N SER A 134 -6.41 -1.30 -11.51
CA SER A 134 -6.98 0.05 -11.58
C SER A 134 -8.01 0.30 -10.47
N ASN A 135 -8.81 -0.71 -10.12
CA ASN A 135 -9.78 -0.61 -9.03
C ASN A 135 -9.11 -0.51 -7.66
N ILE A 136 -8.05 -1.29 -7.42
CA ILE A 136 -7.27 -1.22 -6.17
C ILE A 136 -6.61 0.15 -6.03
N LEU A 137 -5.97 0.65 -7.08
CA LEU A 137 -5.35 1.98 -7.07
C LEU A 137 -6.38 3.07 -6.74
N ARG A 138 -7.57 3.02 -7.36
CA ARG A 138 -8.67 3.94 -7.06
C ARG A 138 -9.12 3.85 -5.61
N ASN A 139 -9.18 2.64 -5.05
CA ASN A 139 -9.55 2.43 -3.65
C ASN A 139 -8.48 2.95 -2.69
N ILE A 140 -7.20 2.77 -2.99
CA ILE A 140 -6.09 3.36 -2.23
C ILE A 140 -6.23 4.89 -2.19
N ILE A 141 -6.44 5.53 -3.35
CA ILE A 141 -6.65 6.98 -3.45
C ILE A 141 -7.88 7.41 -2.64
N ASN A 142 -8.98 6.67 -2.70
CA ASN A 142 -10.17 6.96 -1.91
C ASN A 142 -9.93 6.84 -0.40
N VAL A 143 -9.15 5.85 0.03
CA VAL A 143 -8.77 5.69 1.45
C VAL A 143 -7.92 6.87 1.90
N ILE A 144 -6.95 7.31 1.09
CA ILE A 144 -6.12 8.48 1.38
C ILE A 144 -7.00 9.75 1.45
N ARG A 145 -7.90 9.95 0.49
CA ARG A 145 -8.84 11.08 0.48
C ARG A 145 -9.72 11.08 1.73
N ARG A 146 -10.27 9.93 2.12
CA ARG A 146 -11.03 9.79 3.37
C ARG A 146 -10.17 10.08 4.60
N GLY A 147 -8.89 9.68 4.58
CA GLY A 147 -7.92 10.06 5.60
C GLY A 147 -7.74 11.57 5.72
N LYS A 148 -7.62 12.28 4.59
CA LYS A 148 -7.57 13.77 4.54
C LYS A 148 -8.85 14.42 5.07
N GLU A 149 -10.01 13.87 4.72
CA GLU A 149 -11.29 14.38 5.22
C GLU A 149 -11.42 14.16 6.73
N ALA A 150 -11.06 12.96 7.21
CA ALA A 150 -11.08 12.62 8.63
C ALA A 150 -10.04 13.40 9.44
N SER A 151 -8.89 13.77 8.86
CA SER A 151 -7.86 14.56 9.54
C SER A 151 -8.30 15.98 9.83
N SER A 152 -9.27 16.53 9.08
CA SER A 152 -9.88 17.82 9.41
C SER A 152 -10.91 17.75 10.55
N ALA A 153 -11.33 16.54 10.96
CA ALA A 153 -12.35 16.31 11.98
C ALA A 153 -11.79 15.86 13.33
N LEU A 154 -10.54 15.39 13.39
CA LEU A 154 -10.04 14.74 14.59
C LEU A 154 -8.54 15.00 14.74
N ALA A 155 -8.20 15.49 15.93
CA ALA A 155 -6.83 15.54 16.38
C ALA A 155 -6.35 14.11 16.65
N GLU A 156 -5.43 13.66 15.78
CA GLU A 156 -4.17 13.04 16.19
C GLU A 156 -4.13 11.54 16.61
N ALA A 157 -3.57 10.65 15.76
CA ALA A 157 -3.33 9.22 16.06
C ALA A 157 -1.88 8.74 15.81
N SER A 158 -1.43 7.70 16.53
CA SER A 158 -0.17 7.00 16.21
C SER A 158 -0.42 5.87 15.21
N VAL A 159 0.24 5.92 14.05
CA VAL A 159 0.15 4.86 13.03
C VAL A 159 0.86 3.59 13.52
N ARG A 160 0.10 2.60 14.02
CA ARG A 160 0.59 1.26 14.37
C ARG A 160 -0.04 0.23 13.44
N CYS A 161 0.75 -0.74 13.00
CA CYS A 161 0.22 -1.91 12.31
C CYS A 161 -0.34 -2.90 13.35
N ARG A 162 -1.62 -3.26 13.24
CA ARG A 162 -2.31 -4.25 14.08
C ARG A 162 -2.40 -5.59 13.34
N GLU A 163 -1.30 -6.33 13.33
CA GLU A 163 -1.23 -7.65 12.68
C GLU A 163 -2.12 -8.69 13.36
N ASP A 164 -2.46 -8.49 14.64
CA ASP A 164 -3.39 -9.33 15.41
C ASP A 164 -4.81 -9.34 14.84
N LEU A 165 -5.17 -8.37 13.99
CA LEU A 165 -6.45 -8.32 13.29
C LEU A 165 -6.43 -9.04 11.92
N CYS A 166 -5.26 -9.53 11.49
CA CYS A 166 -5.05 -10.15 10.17
C CYS A 166 -4.84 -11.66 10.24
N ILE A 167 -5.14 -12.30 11.38
CA ILE A 167 -5.06 -13.75 11.52
C ILE A 167 -6.27 -14.33 10.79
N GLU A 168 -6.02 -15.05 9.69
CA GLU A 168 -7.03 -15.91 9.07
C GLU A 168 -7.52 -16.89 10.14
N GLU A 169 -8.84 -16.95 10.37
CA GLU A 169 -9.42 -17.95 11.26
C GLU A 169 -8.91 -19.31 10.83
N VAL A 170 -8.04 -19.92 11.64
CA VAL A 170 -7.65 -21.31 11.46
C VAL A 170 -8.93 -22.10 11.67
N GLU A 171 -9.59 -22.48 10.57
CA GLU A 171 -10.69 -23.45 10.60
C GLU A 171 -10.15 -24.69 11.30
N LYS A 172 -10.52 -24.87 12.56
CA LYS A 172 -10.28 -26.09 13.30
C LYS A 172 -11.06 -27.20 12.60
N ARG A 173 -10.38 -27.99 11.76
CA ARG A 173 -10.85 -29.29 11.31
C ARG A 173 -10.68 -30.33 12.40
#